data_AF-A0A1B2EX87-F1
#
_entry.id   AF-A0A1B2EX87-F1
#
_cell.length_a   1.000
_cell.length_b   1.000
_cell.length_c   1.000
_cell.angle_alpha   90.00
_cell.angle_beta   90.00
_cell.angle_gamma   90.00
#
_symmetry.space_group_name_H-M   'P 1'
#
loop_
_entity.id
_entity.type
_entity.pdbx_description
1 polymer ?
#
loop_
_entity_poly.entity_id
_entity_poly.type
_entity_poly.pdbx_seq_one_letter_code
_entity_poly.pdbx_strand_id
1 'polypeptide(L)'
;MSAVTAINVLLRIRETAAQGRPLARDDARYFMSAVDEWLSGTEFAEAFGVKPARGEADPRKTIIGSRRDELIRMAARHFLEHQPLRQRAEELHRAWIRYFDGAWHTRDRKLSDCPEHYSGKPEGLLFHITSLKPQVLSERQIRRILATEPGGSVATELCSNKEIRRRRPKDAAITLQGSGAMHGPANDAGVPAHPSG
;
A
#
# COMPACT_ATOMS: atom_id res chain seq x y z
N MET A 1 -10.37 -19.02 -13.88
CA MET A 1 -9.84 -18.20 -12.77
C MET A 1 -10.94 -17.22 -12.38
N SER A 2 -11.24 -17.00 -11.09
CA SER A 2 -12.25 -16.00 -10.71
C SER A 2 -11.69 -14.59 -10.78
N ALA A 3 -12.56 -13.58 -10.95
CA ALA A 3 -12.12 -12.19 -11.02
C ALA A 3 -11.40 -11.70 -9.75
N VAL A 4 -11.76 -12.24 -8.58
CA VAL A 4 -11.05 -11.98 -7.32
C VAL A 4 -9.64 -12.56 -7.35
N THR A 5 -9.47 -13.76 -7.90
CA THR A 5 -8.16 -14.41 -8.02
C THR A 5 -7.25 -13.61 -8.95
N ALA A 6 -7.78 -13.17 -10.10
CA ALA A 6 -7.06 -12.34 -11.05
C ALA A 6 -6.58 -11.02 -10.43
N ILE A 7 -7.45 -10.30 -9.71
CA ILE A 7 -7.05 -9.06 -9.03
C ILE A 7 -5.98 -9.33 -7.96
N ASN A 8 -6.07 -10.43 -7.20
CA ASN A 8 -5.05 -10.78 -6.22
C ASN A 8 -3.67 -11.06 -6.87
N VAL A 9 -3.66 -11.71 -8.03
CA VAL A 9 -2.44 -11.92 -8.83
C VAL A 9 -1.87 -10.56 -9.26
N LEU A 10 -2.70 -9.65 -9.77
CA LEU A 10 -2.25 -8.30 -10.18
C LEU A 10 -1.73 -7.46 -9.02
N LEU A 11 -2.34 -7.56 -7.84
CA LEU A 11 -1.85 -6.89 -6.63
C LEU A 11 -0.47 -7.42 -6.21
N ARG A 12 -0.26 -8.74 -6.26
CA ARG A 12 1.04 -9.36 -5.98
C ARG A 12 2.11 -8.96 -7.00
N ILE A 13 1.78 -8.94 -8.29
CA ILE A 13 2.66 -8.45 -9.36
C ILE A 13 3.06 -7.01 -9.08
N ARG A 14 2.09 -6.13 -8.80
CA ARG A 14 2.33 -4.71 -8.49
C ARG A 14 3.27 -4.55 -7.29
N GLU A 15 3.02 -5.26 -6.19
CA GLU A 15 3.85 -5.19 -4.98
C GLU A 15 5.28 -5.62 -5.26
N THR A 16 5.45 -6.76 -5.95
CA THR A 16 6.76 -7.32 -6.30
C THR A 16 7.54 -6.38 -7.21
N ALA A 17 6.89 -5.86 -8.26
CA ALA A 17 7.48 -4.91 -9.19
C ALA A 17 7.85 -3.57 -8.51
N ALA A 18 7.01 -3.06 -7.61
CA ALA A 18 7.28 -1.84 -6.86
C ALA A 18 8.51 -1.96 -5.93
N GLN A 19 8.86 -3.19 -5.52
CA GLN A 19 10.06 -3.50 -4.75
C GLN A 19 11.30 -3.73 -5.63
N GLY A 20 11.17 -3.65 -6.97
CA GLY A 20 12.23 -3.95 -7.92
C GLY A 20 12.64 -5.43 -7.94
N ARG A 21 11.79 -6.32 -7.42
CA ARG A 21 12.06 -7.76 -7.37
C ARG A 21 11.60 -8.43 -8.67
N PRO A 22 12.29 -9.50 -9.11
CA PRO A 22 11.84 -10.29 -10.25
C PRO A 22 10.50 -10.94 -9.95
N LEU A 23 9.59 -10.95 -10.92
CA LEU A 23 8.30 -11.62 -10.82
C LEU A 23 8.47 -13.13 -10.80
N ALA A 24 7.62 -13.83 -10.03
CA ALA A 24 7.53 -15.28 -10.11
C ALA A 24 7.14 -15.69 -11.54
N ARG A 25 7.65 -16.84 -12.01
CA ARG A 25 7.47 -17.30 -13.40
C ARG A 25 6.00 -17.35 -13.82
N ASP A 26 5.12 -17.84 -12.95
CA ASP A 26 3.69 -17.96 -13.25
C ASP A 26 2.98 -16.61 -13.28
N ASP A 27 3.33 -15.70 -12.37
CA ASP A 27 2.82 -14.33 -12.35
C ASP A 27 3.27 -13.55 -13.61
N ALA A 28 4.53 -13.71 -14.02
CA ALA A 28 5.07 -13.12 -15.25
C ALA A 28 4.37 -13.69 -16.49
N ARG A 29 4.19 -15.01 -16.57
CA ARG A 29 3.50 -15.65 -17.69
C ARG A 29 2.06 -15.16 -17.81
N TYR A 30 1.33 -15.14 -16.70
CA TYR A 30 -0.05 -14.63 -16.67
C TYR A 30 -0.11 -13.18 -17.14
N PHE A 31 0.78 -12.31 -16.63
CA PHE A 31 0.78 -10.90 -17.00
C PHE A 31 1.06 -10.70 -18.50
N MET A 32 2.08 -11.38 -19.04
CA MET A 32 2.42 -11.27 -20.45
C MET A 32 1.29 -11.77 -21.35
N SER A 33 0.71 -12.93 -21.04
CA SER A 33 -0.42 -13.46 -21.82
C SER A 33 -1.63 -12.52 -21.81
N ALA A 34 -1.96 -11.92 -20.66
CA ALA A 34 -3.05 -10.95 -20.56
C ALA A 34 -2.76 -9.66 -21.36
N VAL A 35 -1.51 -9.21 -21.39
CA VAL A 35 -1.08 -8.06 -22.20
C VAL A 35 -1.19 -8.37 -23.70
N ASP A 36 -0.70 -9.54 -24.14
CA ASP A 36 -0.77 -9.95 -25.53
C ASP A 36 -2.22 -10.05 -26.03
N GLU A 37 -3.11 -10.60 -25.20
CA GLU A 37 -4.54 -10.72 -25.50
C GLU A 37 -5.23 -9.34 -25.58
N TRP A 38 -4.91 -8.43 -24.65
CA TRP A 38 -5.42 -7.05 -24.69
C TRP A 38 -4.95 -6.30 -25.94
N LEU A 39 -3.65 -6.41 -26.28
CA LEU A 39 -3.08 -5.79 -27.48
C LEU A 39 -3.64 -6.39 -28.78
N SER A 40 -4.15 -7.62 -28.73
CA SER A 40 -4.84 -8.28 -29.85
C SER A 40 -6.30 -7.84 -30.02
N GLY A 41 -6.81 -6.98 -29.14
CA GLY A 41 -8.14 -6.36 -29.26
C GLY A 41 -9.18 -6.84 -28.25
N THR A 42 -8.83 -7.76 -27.34
CA THR A 42 -9.72 -8.15 -26.23
C THR A 42 -9.90 -6.99 -25.26
N GLU A 43 -11.09 -6.82 -24.69
CA GLU A 43 -11.34 -5.79 -23.67
C GLU A 43 -10.48 -6.02 -22.43
N PHE A 44 -9.95 -4.94 -21.84
CA PHE A 44 -8.98 -5.02 -20.74
C PHE A 44 -9.46 -5.88 -19.57
N ALA A 45 -10.70 -5.68 -19.10
CA ALA A 45 -11.19 -6.43 -17.96
C ALA A 45 -11.32 -7.93 -18.26
N GLU A 46 -11.58 -8.29 -19.51
CA GLU A 46 -11.66 -9.67 -19.98
C GLU A 46 -10.27 -10.30 -20.12
N ALA A 47 -9.32 -9.63 -20.80
CA ALA A 47 -7.95 -10.11 -20.99
C ALA A 47 -7.21 -10.31 -19.66
N PHE A 48 -7.42 -9.40 -18.70
CA PHE A 48 -6.87 -9.53 -17.35
C PHE A 48 -7.73 -10.41 -16.44
N GLY A 49 -8.85 -10.98 -16.92
CA GLY A 49 -9.73 -11.83 -16.13
C GLY A 49 -10.34 -11.16 -14.91
N VAL A 50 -10.42 -9.82 -14.87
CA VAL A 50 -11.00 -9.03 -13.77
C VAL A 50 -12.47 -8.68 -14.00
N LYS A 51 -13.03 -9.03 -15.16
CA LYS A 51 -14.45 -8.94 -15.48
C LYS A 51 -15.21 -10.01 -14.69
N PRO A 52 -16.14 -9.64 -13.79
CA PRO A 52 -16.96 -10.62 -13.09
C PRO A 52 -17.88 -11.35 -14.07
N ALA A 53 -18.11 -12.65 -13.83
CA ALA A 53 -19.14 -13.37 -14.56
C ALA A 53 -20.54 -12.89 -14.16
N ARG A 54 -21.55 -13.19 -14.99
CA ARG A 54 -22.93 -12.80 -14.70
C ARG A 54 -23.39 -13.42 -13.37
N GLY A 55 -23.83 -12.57 -12.44
CA GLY A 55 -24.27 -13.00 -11.11
C GLY A 55 -23.15 -13.10 -10.07
N GLU A 56 -21.89 -12.93 -10.46
CA GLU A 56 -20.79 -12.82 -9.50
C GLU A 56 -20.79 -11.46 -8.80
N ALA A 57 -20.33 -11.46 -7.55
CA ALA A 57 -20.11 -10.23 -6.81
C ALA A 57 -18.96 -9.43 -7.43
N ASP A 58 -19.08 -8.10 -7.39
CA ASP A 58 -18.01 -7.19 -7.81
C ASP A 58 -16.70 -7.54 -7.07
N PRO A 59 -15.64 -7.95 -7.79
CA PRO A 59 -14.43 -8.46 -7.19
C PRO A 59 -13.69 -7.38 -6.38
N ARG A 60 -13.86 -6.09 -6.72
CA ARG A 60 -13.31 -4.98 -5.94
C ARG A 60 -13.97 -4.89 -4.57
N LYS A 61 -15.30 -5.04 -4.52
CA LYS A 61 -16.05 -5.04 -3.25
C LYS A 61 -15.66 -6.24 -2.39
N THR A 62 -15.46 -7.40 -3.00
CA THR A 62 -14.99 -8.61 -2.29
C THR A 62 -13.63 -8.37 -1.65
N ILE A 63 -12.66 -7.83 -2.40
CA ILE A 63 -11.30 -7.57 -1.88
C ILE A 63 -11.32 -6.51 -0.78
N ILE A 64 -12.08 -5.42 -0.94
CA ILE A 64 -12.25 -4.41 0.11
C ILE A 64 -12.84 -5.04 1.38
N GLY A 65 -13.85 -5.90 1.22
CA GLY A 65 -14.46 -6.65 2.32
C GLY A 65 -13.45 -7.55 3.04
N SER A 66 -12.76 -8.41 2.30
CA SER A 66 -11.73 -9.30 2.85
C SER A 66 -10.62 -8.53 3.55
N ARG A 67 -10.17 -7.41 2.98
CA ARG A 67 -9.13 -6.56 3.57
C ARG A 67 -9.59 -5.91 4.87
N ARG A 68 -10.82 -5.40 4.92
CA ARG A 68 -11.42 -4.84 6.12
C ARG A 68 -11.55 -5.89 7.22
N ASP A 69 -12.03 -7.08 6.85
CA ASP A 69 -12.22 -8.19 7.78
C ASP A 69 -10.88 -8.64 8.37
N GLU A 70 -9.80 -8.65 7.59
CA GLU A 70 -8.46 -8.93 8.11
C GLU A 70 -7.95 -7.85 9.06
N LEU A 71 -8.15 -6.56 8.75
CA LEU A 71 -7.80 -5.48 9.67
C LEU A 71 -8.58 -5.56 10.99
N ILE A 72 -9.85 -5.99 10.94
CA ILE A 72 -10.67 -6.25 12.13
C ILE A 72 -10.08 -7.39 12.97
N ARG A 73 -9.67 -8.49 12.33
CA ARG A 73 -8.98 -9.59 13.04
C ARG A 73 -7.67 -9.13 13.64
N MET A 74 -6.87 -8.37 12.90
CA MET A 74 -5.62 -7.79 13.40
C MET A 74 -5.87 -6.90 14.61
N ALA A 75 -6.87 -6.01 14.58
CA ALA A 75 -7.19 -5.15 15.70
C ALA A 75 -7.56 -5.96 16.96
N ALA A 76 -8.38 -7.00 16.80
CA ALA A 76 -8.72 -7.89 17.90
C ALA A 76 -7.50 -8.68 18.43
N ARG A 77 -6.61 -9.14 17.54
CA ARG A 77 -5.37 -9.85 17.93
C ARG A 77 -4.39 -8.94 18.66
N HIS A 78 -4.20 -7.70 18.20
CA HIS A 78 -3.19 -6.80 18.79
C HIS A 78 -3.63 -6.17 20.10
N PHE A 79 -4.92 -5.84 20.23
CA PHE A 79 -5.39 -5.01 21.35
C PHE A 79 -6.29 -5.75 22.35
N LEU A 80 -6.86 -6.90 21.97
CA LEU A 80 -7.89 -7.60 22.74
C LEU A 80 -7.59 -9.10 22.88
N GLU A 81 -6.33 -9.51 22.73
CA GLU A 81 -5.90 -10.92 22.66
C GLU A 81 -6.38 -11.75 23.85
N HIS A 82 -6.36 -11.22 25.06
CA HIS A 82 -6.69 -12.01 26.25
C HIS A 82 -8.18 -12.08 26.56
N GLN A 83 -9.03 -11.44 25.75
CA GLN A 83 -10.46 -11.39 26.02
C GLN A 83 -11.22 -12.52 25.30
N PRO A 84 -12.34 -13.00 25.85
CA PRO A 84 -13.26 -13.89 25.15
C PRO A 84 -13.81 -13.25 23.85
N LEU A 85 -14.11 -14.08 22.85
CA LEU A 85 -14.56 -13.65 21.52
C LEU A 85 -15.70 -12.62 21.54
N ARG A 86 -16.70 -12.82 22.40
CA ARG A 86 -17.84 -11.89 22.55
C ARG A 86 -17.38 -10.53 23.05
N GLN A 87 -16.52 -10.51 24.07
CA GLN A 87 -15.99 -9.28 24.64
C GLN A 87 -15.09 -8.55 23.64
N ARG A 88 -14.23 -9.27 22.89
CA ARG A 88 -13.45 -8.68 21.80
C ARG A 88 -14.33 -7.95 20.79
N ALA A 89 -15.43 -8.58 20.35
CA ALA A 89 -16.34 -8.00 19.39
C ALA A 89 -17.05 -6.75 19.93
N GLU A 90 -17.51 -6.79 21.18
CA GLU A 90 -18.16 -5.67 21.86
C GLU A 90 -17.22 -4.48 22.05
N GLU A 91 -16.00 -4.73 22.56
CA GLU A 91 -15.02 -3.68 22.80
C GLU A 91 -14.54 -3.04 21.49
N LEU A 92 -14.29 -3.85 20.45
CA LEU A 92 -13.93 -3.33 19.13
C LEU A 92 -15.07 -2.53 18.50
N HIS A 93 -16.32 -3.00 18.62
CA HIS A 93 -17.50 -2.27 18.16
C HIS A 93 -17.61 -0.91 18.85
N ARG A 94 -17.48 -0.88 20.18
CA ARG A 94 -17.53 0.36 20.98
C ARG A 94 -16.40 1.32 20.63
N ALA A 95 -15.18 0.82 20.46
CA ALA A 95 -14.04 1.62 20.04
C ALA A 95 -14.24 2.21 18.64
N TRP A 96 -14.77 1.42 17.71
CA TRP A 96 -15.04 1.86 16.35
C TRP A 96 -16.12 2.93 16.30
N ILE A 97 -17.24 2.77 17.02
CA ILE A 97 -18.27 3.81 17.13
C ILE A 97 -17.66 5.13 17.62
N ARG A 98 -16.92 5.11 18.74
CA ARG A 98 -16.31 6.33 19.30
C ARG A 98 -15.34 6.99 18.33
N TYR A 99 -14.53 6.20 17.63
CA TYR A 99 -13.62 6.71 16.61
C TYR A 99 -14.37 7.33 15.42
N PHE A 100 -15.40 6.63 14.94
CA PHE A 100 -16.19 7.02 13.78
C PHE A 100 -16.96 8.32 14.03
N ASP A 101 -17.64 8.42 15.18
CA ASP A 101 -18.43 9.59 15.55
C ASP A 101 -17.55 10.79 15.94
N GLY A 102 -16.36 10.53 16.46
CA GLY A 102 -15.39 11.54 16.85
C GLY A 102 -14.41 11.90 15.73
N ALA A 103 -13.20 11.33 15.80
CA ALA A 103 -12.07 11.71 14.99
C ALA A 103 -12.32 11.57 13.47
N TRP A 104 -13.04 10.52 13.05
CA TRP A 104 -13.31 10.29 11.63
C TRP A 104 -14.16 11.41 11.00
N HIS A 105 -15.33 11.69 11.58
CA HIS A 105 -16.24 12.71 11.06
C HIS A 105 -15.70 14.13 11.18
N THR A 106 -14.88 14.39 12.20
CA THR A 106 -14.36 15.74 12.47
C THR A 106 -13.10 16.08 11.66
N ARG A 107 -12.16 15.14 11.51
CA ARG A 107 -10.82 15.44 10.94
C ARG A 107 -10.26 14.37 10.00
N ASP A 108 -10.36 13.09 10.35
CA ASP A 108 -9.53 12.06 9.71
C ASP A 108 -10.05 11.65 8.31
N ARG A 109 -11.34 11.84 8.02
CA ARG A 109 -11.96 11.44 6.74
C ARG A 109 -11.27 12.03 5.50
N LYS A 110 -10.63 13.19 5.62
CA LYS A 110 -9.97 13.88 4.49
C LYS A 110 -8.50 13.50 4.31
N LEU A 111 -7.94 12.70 5.22
CA LEU A 111 -6.52 12.34 5.20
C LEU A 111 -6.30 11.14 4.27
N SER A 112 -5.24 11.21 3.46
CA SER A 112 -4.77 10.09 2.64
C SER A 112 -4.05 9.01 3.46
N ASP A 113 -3.43 9.43 4.55
CA ASP A 113 -2.57 8.60 5.37
C ASP A 113 -2.97 8.66 6.84
N CYS A 114 -2.69 7.56 7.54
CA CYS A 114 -2.96 7.45 8.97
C CYS A 114 -2.09 8.45 9.74
N PRO A 115 -2.67 9.27 10.64
CA PRO A 115 -1.90 10.17 11.49
C PRO A 115 -0.83 9.44 12.30
N GLU A 116 0.38 10.00 12.35
CA GLU A 116 1.53 9.37 13.02
C GLU A 116 1.30 9.11 14.52
N HIS A 117 0.50 9.96 15.18
CA HIS A 117 0.19 9.85 16.61
C HIS A 117 -0.73 8.66 16.97
N TYR A 118 -1.28 7.96 15.96
CA TYR A 118 -1.99 6.70 16.12
C TYR A 118 -1.09 5.47 16.04
N SER A 119 0.22 5.64 15.81
CA SER A 119 1.15 4.51 15.79
C SER A 119 1.07 3.73 17.10
N GLY A 120 0.93 2.40 16.99
CA GLY A 120 0.76 1.48 18.12
C GLY A 120 -0.59 1.55 18.84
N LYS A 121 -1.57 2.31 18.31
CA LYS A 121 -2.89 2.50 18.94
C LYS A 121 -4.02 1.88 18.13
N PRO A 122 -5.14 1.47 18.76
CA PRO A 122 -6.27 0.90 18.04
C PRO A 122 -6.85 1.85 16.99
N GLU A 123 -6.80 3.17 17.22
CA GLU A 123 -7.24 4.20 16.28
C GLU A 123 -6.52 4.11 14.92
N GLY A 124 -5.27 3.64 14.89
CA GLY A 124 -4.52 3.46 13.66
C GLY A 124 -5.14 2.39 12.75
N LEU A 125 -5.54 1.25 13.33
CA LEU A 125 -6.26 0.22 12.60
C LEU A 125 -7.69 0.66 12.27
N LEU A 126 -8.38 1.35 13.18
CA LEU A 126 -9.73 1.88 12.93
C LEU A 126 -9.75 2.90 11.79
N PHE A 127 -8.70 3.74 11.67
CA PHE A 127 -8.50 4.61 10.50
C PHE A 127 -8.50 3.77 9.23
N HIS A 128 -7.63 2.75 9.14
CA HIS A 128 -7.53 1.91 7.95
C HIS A 128 -8.81 1.14 7.63
N ILE A 129 -9.50 0.60 8.64
CA ILE A 129 -10.78 -0.08 8.48
C ILE A 129 -11.82 0.89 7.91
N THR A 130 -11.91 2.10 8.46
CA THR A 130 -12.93 3.10 8.09
C THR A 130 -12.64 3.73 6.73
N SER A 131 -11.37 3.93 6.36
CA SER A 131 -10.96 4.41 5.04
C SER A 131 -11.35 3.47 3.91
N LEU A 132 -11.43 2.16 4.16
CA LEU A 132 -11.88 1.17 3.16
C LEU A 132 -13.38 1.28 2.91
N LYS A 133 -14.17 1.37 3.99
CA LYS A 133 -15.62 1.55 3.93
C LYS A 133 -16.08 2.31 5.17
N PRO A 134 -16.60 3.55 5.01
CA PRO A 134 -16.98 4.41 6.14
C PRO A 134 -18.34 3.98 6.69
N GLN A 135 -18.39 2.79 7.27
CA GLN A 135 -19.57 2.21 7.88
C GLN A 135 -19.13 1.31 9.04
N VAL A 136 -19.59 1.62 10.25
CA VAL A 136 -19.39 0.77 11.42
C VAL A 136 -20.23 -0.50 11.27
N LEU A 137 -19.61 -1.65 11.47
CA LEU A 137 -20.31 -2.93 11.49
C LEU A 137 -20.96 -3.17 12.85
N SER A 138 -22.10 -3.85 12.87
CA SER A 138 -22.70 -4.31 14.12
C SER A 138 -21.78 -5.27 14.88
N GLU A 139 -21.90 -5.32 16.20
CA GLU A 139 -21.20 -6.29 17.05
C GLU A 139 -21.36 -7.74 16.53
N ARG A 140 -22.57 -8.11 16.09
CA ARG A 140 -22.84 -9.45 15.52
C ARG A 140 -22.05 -9.71 14.24
N GLN A 141 -21.84 -8.71 13.39
CA GLN A 141 -20.99 -8.85 12.19
C GLN A 141 -19.52 -8.99 12.58
N ILE A 142 -19.03 -8.17 13.51
CA ILE A 142 -17.65 -8.25 14.00
C ILE A 142 -17.39 -9.63 14.61
N ARG A 143 -18.28 -10.12 15.47
CA ARG A 143 -18.17 -11.46 16.07
C ARG A 143 -18.09 -12.57 15.02
N ARG A 144 -18.87 -12.48 13.93
CA ARG A 144 -18.79 -13.45 12.83
C ARG A 144 -17.43 -13.41 12.14
N ILE A 145 -16.91 -12.22 11.86
CA ILE A 145 -15.58 -12.04 11.25
C ILE A 145 -14.49 -12.65 12.13
N LEU A 146 -14.54 -12.39 13.44
CA LEU A 146 -13.58 -12.91 14.41
C LEU A 146 -13.70 -14.43 14.64
N ALA A 147 -14.90 -15.00 14.51
CA ALA A 147 -15.13 -16.43 14.63
C ALA A 147 -14.67 -17.22 13.38
N THR A 148 -14.48 -16.54 12.26
CA THR A 148 -14.06 -17.18 11.01
C THR A 148 -12.54 -17.17 10.96
N GLU A 149 -11.94 -18.35 11.11
CA GLU A 149 -10.55 -18.59 10.75
C GLU A 149 -10.32 -18.08 9.32
N PRO A 150 -9.21 -17.36 9.04
CA PRO A 150 -8.90 -17.00 7.66
C PRO A 150 -8.74 -18.31 6.89
N GLY A 151 -9.67 -18.59 5.96
CA GLY A 151 -9.56 -19.73 5.07
C GLY A 151 -8.15 -19.74 4.48
N GLY A 152 -7.44 -20.84 4.68
CA GLY A 152 -5.99 -20.91 4.48
C GLY A 152 -5.51 -20.27 3.18
N SER A 153 -4.41 -19.54 3.29
CA SER A 153 -3.70 -18.83 2.22
C SER A 153 -4.39 -17.56 1.73
N VAL A 154 -3.91 -16.40 2.23
CA VAL A 154 -3.36 -15.28 1.45
C VAL A 154 -3.12 -14.10 2.41
N ALA A 155 -1.85 -13.65 2.45
CA ALA A 155 -1.37 -12.34 2.92
C ALA A 155 -1.08 -12.12 4.41
N THR A 156 -0.01 -12.76 4.88
CA THR A 156 0.75 -12.36 6.10
C THR A 156 1.63 -11.11 5.89
N GLU A 157 1.65 -10.46 4.72
CA GLU A 157 2.63 -9.38 4.44
C GLU A 157 2.08 -7.95 4.47
N LEU A 158 0.83 -7.73 4.87
CA LEU A 158 0.21 -6.41 4.70
C LEU A 158 0.34 -5.44 5.90
N CYS A 159 1.28 -5.68 6.82
CA CYS A 159 1.53 -4.77 7.95
C CYS A 159 2.98 -4.30 8.13
N SER A 160 3.92 -4.59 7.23
CA SER A 160 5.32 -4.13 7.38
C SER A 160 5.76 -3.02 6.41
N ASN A 161 4.99 -2.67 5.38
CA ASN A 161 5.47 -1.78 4.32
C ASN A 161 5.19 -0.27 4.47
N LYS A 162 4.61 0.19 5.59
CA LYS A 162 4.55 1.65 5.88
C LYS A 162 5.62 2.15 6.86
N GLU A 163 6.41 1.27 7.49
CA GLU A 163 7.42 1.65 8.48
C GLU A 163 8.78 2.09 7.87
N ILE A 164 9.11 1.67 6.63
CA ILE A 164 10.49 1.80 6.09
C ILE A 164 10.73 3.12 5.31
N ARG A 165 9.73 3.97 5.09
CA ARG A 165 9.93 5.25 4.37
C ARG A 165 10.26 6.46 5.25
N ARG A 166 10.56 6.26 6.54
CA ARG A 166 11.16 7.30 7.39
C ARG A 166 12.67 7.27 7.40
N ARG A 167 13.30 7.56 6.25
CA ARG A 167 14.61 8.24 6.20
C ARG A 167 14.63 9.13 4.96
N ARG A 168 14.20 10.39 5.13
CA ARG A 168 14.75 11.49 4.32
C ARG A 168 16.20 11.66 4.76
N PRO A 169 17.20 11.64 3.86
CA PRO A 169 18.42 12.39 4.09
C PRO A 169 18.03 13.87 3.92
N LYS A 170 17.67 14.53 5.02
CA LYS A 170 17.97 15.95 5.19
C LYS A 170 19.44 15.96 5.60
N ASP A 171 20.32 16.15 4.63
CA ASP A 171 21.70 16.65 4.73
C ASP A 171 22.43 16.28 3.43
N ALA A 172 22.08 16.99 2.37
CA ALA A 172 23.01 17.25 1.28
C ALA A 172 22.84 18.73 0.97
N ALA A 173 23.52 19.54 1.77
CA ALA A 173 23.66 20.96 1.55
C ALA A 173 24.25 21.18 0.16
N ILE A 174 23.58 22.07 -0.55
CA ILE A 174 24.02 22.75 -1.74
C ILE A 174 25.42 23.34 -1.50
N THR A 175 26.39 22.97 -2.34
CA THR A 175 27.51 23.86 -2.68
C THR A 175 27.89 23.57 -4.14
N LEU A 176 27.18 24.23 -5.06
CA LEU A 176 27.68 24.48 -6.41
C LEU A 176 28.00 25.97 -6.47
N GLN A 177 29.22 26.30 -6.05
CA GLN A 177 29.86 27.54 -6.47
C GLN A 177 30.18 27.40 -7.96
N GLY A 178 29.62 28.29 -8.77
CA GLY A 178 30.13 28.55 -10.10
C GLY A 178 31.44 29.32 -10.02
N SER A 179 32.41 28.92 -10.83
CA SER A 179 33.29 29.84 -11.54
C SER A 179 33.98 29.10 -12.66
N GLY A 180 33.81 29.64 -13.86
CA GLY A 180 34.43 29.12 -15.06
C GLY A 180 35.94 29.31 -15.07
N ALA A 181 36.58 28.48 -15.86
CA ALA A 181 37.81 28.82 -16.57
C ALA A 181 37.92 27.86 -17.76
N MET A 182 37.56 28.39 -18.92
CA MET A 182 38.17 28.00 -20.19
C MET A 182 39.68 28.13 -20.03
N HIS A 183 40.47 27.10 -20.34
CA HIS A 183 41.78 27.26 -21.01
C HIS A 183 42.30 25.91 -21.52
N GLY A 184 42.74 25.94 -22.77
CA GLY A 184 43.22 24.80 -23.55
C GLY A 184 44.65 24.37 -23.20
N PRO A 185 45.17 23.34 -23.89
CA PRO A 185 46.49 22.81 -23.62
C PRO A 185 47.59 23.71 -24.17
N ALA A 186 48.60 23.88 -23.32
CA ALA A 186 49.87 24.55 -23.60
C ALA A 186 50.78 23.72 -24.50
N ASN A 187 51.65 24.43 -25.23
CA ASN A 187 53.08 24.17 -25.50
C ASN A 187 53.40 24.67 -26.92
N ASP A 188 54.52 25.29 -27.24
CA ASP A 188 55.72 25.74 -26.54
C ASP A 188 56.57 26.38 -27.67
N ALA A 189 57.27 27.48 -27.40
CA ALA A 189 58.52 27.92 -28.05
C ALA A 189 58.74 29.45 -27.95
N GLY A 190 59.88 29.85 -27.37
CA GLY A 190 60.65 30.97 -27.93
C GLY A 190 60.77 32.27 -27.13
N VAL A 191 61.43 32.19 -25.98
CA VAL A 191 62.46 33.10 -25.39
C VAL A 191 63.20 34.00 -26.44
N PRO A 192 63.87 35.14 -26.10
CA PRO A 192 63.71 36.20 -25.07
C PRO A 192 63.86 37.67 -25.62
N ALA A 193 63.67 38.70 -24.77
CA ALA A 193 64.66 39.77 -24.47
C ALA A 193 64.06 41.04 -23.83
N HIS A 194 64.49 41.32 -22.59
CA HIS A 194 64.88 42.59 -21.93
C HIS A 194 64.89 43.94 -22.72
N PRO A 195 65.06 45.12 -22.06
CA PRO A 195 64.28 45.74 -20.99
C PRO A 195 64.10 47.28 -21.21
N SER A 196 63.56 47.96 -20.19
CA SER A 196 63.85 49.36 -19.81
C SER A 196 63.15 50.51 -20.55
N GLY A 197 62.59 51.43 -19.76
CA GLY A 197 62.14 52.76 -20.17
C GLY A 197 61.02 53.28 -19.30
#